data_AF-A0A6M1MAW3-F1
#
_entry.id   AF-A0A6M1MAW3-F1
#
_cell.length_a   1.000
_cell.length_b   1.000
_cell.length_c   1.000
_cell.angle_alpha   90.00
_cell.angle_beta   90.00
_cell.angle_gamma   90.00
#
_symmetry.space_group_name_H-M   'P 1'
#
loop_
_entity.id
_entity.type
_entity.pdbx_description
1 polymer ?
#
loop_
_entity_poly.entity_id
_entity_poly.type
_entity_poly.pdbx_seq_one_letter_code
_entity_poly.pdbx_strand_id
1 'polypeptide(L)'
;MAHDGNPLQVDLEEVAPDEFIISVVWRGKRLGSLYLRGDQEEAAAFLEAARQRIVVAITGDGPADVDKQVQRELVDLSRNLHQPRG
;
A
#
# COMPACT_ATOMS: atom_id res chain seq x y z
N MET A 1 -4.74 10.95 22.77
CA MET A 1 -4.14 9.89 21.95
C MET A 1 -4.02 10.47 20.57
N ALA A 2 -2.80 10.70 20.09
CA ALA A 2 -2.57 11.46 18.87
C ALA A 2 -3.17 10.70 17.68
N HIS A 3 -4.26 11.23 17.12
CA HIS A 3 -4.51 11.05 15.70
C HIS A 3 -3.41 11.84 15.02
N ASP A 4 -2.27 11.20 14.75
CA ASP A 4 -1.31 11.75 13.81
C ASP A 4 -2.08 12.08 12.54
N GLY A 5 -2.09 13.37 12.20
CA GLY A 5 -2.78 13.92 11.04
C GLY A 5 -2.12 13.50 9.73
N ASN A 6 -1.73 12.23 9.62
CA ASN A 6 -1.28 11.65 8.38
C ASN A 6 -2.52 11.24 7.58
N PRO A 7 -2.84 11.95 6.49
CA PRO A 7 -3.96 11.60 5.64
C PRO A 7 -3.81 10.21 5.03
N LEU A 8 -2.61 9.59 5.01
CA LEU A 8 -2.40 8.24 4.51
C LEU A 8 -2.37 7.21 5.65
N GLN A 9 -3.18 6.17 5.51
CA GLN A 9 -3.12 4.94 6.29
C GLN A 9 -2.85 3.77 5.33
N VAL A 10 -1.91 2.92 5.70
CA VAL A 10 -1.58 1.70 4.97
C VAL A 10 -1.55 0.59 6.01
N ASP A 11 -2.47 -0.36 5.88
CA ASP A 11 -2.74 -1.42 6.85
C ASP A 11 -2.45 -2.77 6.21
N LEU A 12 -1.92 -3.71 7.00
CA LEU A 12 -1.71 -5.11 6.63
C LEU A 12 -2.66 -5.99 7.44
N GLU A 13 -3.45 -6.80 6.74
CA GLU A 13 -4.40 -7.73 7.34
C GLU A 13 -4.06 -9.15 6.89
N GLU A 14 -3.83 -10.06 7.82
CA GLU A 14 -3.70 -11.49 7.52
C GLU A 14 -5.10 -12.09 7.35
N VAL A 15 -5.38 -12.64 6.17
CA VAL A 15 -6.71 -13.20 5.84
C VAL A 15 -6.71 -14.73 5.84
N ALA A 16 -5.55 -15.34 5.66
CA ALA A 16 -5.30 -16.76 5.83
C ALA A 16 -3.79 -16.97 6.13
N PRO A 17 -3.36 -18.16 6.57
CA PRO A 17 -1.94 -18.45 6.77
C PRO A 17 -1.15 -18.15 5.49
N ASP A 18 -0.11 -17.33 5.60
CA ASP A 18 0.74 -16.86 4.50
C ASP A 18 0.01 -16.03 3.43
N GLU A 19 -1.17 -15.49 3.74
CA GLU A 19 -1.98 -14.66 2.85
C GLU A 19 -2.38 -13.36 3.52
N PHE A 20 -2.00 -12.24 2.89
CA PHE A 20 -2.19 -10.92 3.45
C PHE A 20 -2.86 -9.98 2.46
N ILE A 21 -3.60 -9.01 2.99
CA ILE A 21 -4.18 -7.89 2.26
C ILE A 21 -3.55 -6.62 2.79
N ILE A 22 -2.91 -5.85 1.90
CA ILE A 22 -2.55 -4.46 2.18
C ILE A 22 -3.70 -3.57 1.75
N SER A 23 -4.24 -2.77 2.65
CA SER A 23 -5.25 -1.75 2.36
C SER A 23 -4.62 -0.36 2.41
N VAL A 24 -4.94 0.48 1.43
CA VAL A 24 -4.56 1.90 1.43
C VAL A 24 -5.79 2.77 1.62
N VAL A 25 -5.75 3.59 2.65
CA VAL A 25 -6.82 4.52 3.02
C VAL A 25 -6.23 5.93 3.03
N TRP A 26 -6.91 6.85 2.36
CA TRP A 26 -6.56 8.27 2.34
C TRP A 26 -7.71 9.10 2.89
N ARG A 27 -7.46 9.91 3.92
CA ARG A 27 -8.44 10.75 4.62
C ARG A 27 -9.71 9.97 5.00
N GLY A 28 -9.55 8.71 5.42
CA GLY A 28 -10.65 7.82 5.79
C GLY A 28 -11.38 7.14 4.61
N LYS A 29 -10.97 7.40 3.36
CA LYS A 29 -11.49 6.73 2.16
C LYS A 29 -10.53 5.64 1.71
N ARG A 30 -10.99 4.38 1.62
CA ARG A 30 -10.21 3.30 1.02
C ARG A 30 -10.01 3.57 -0.47
N LEU A 31 -8.76 3.63 -0.91
CA LEU A 31 -8.37 3.89 -2.30
C LEU A 31 -8.12 2.60 -3.08
N GLY A 32 -7.66 1.56 -2.40
CA GLY A 32 -7.44 0.25 -2.99
C GLY A 32 -6.84 -0.74 -1.99
N SER A 33 -6.68 -1.97 -2.45
CA SER A 33 -6.06 -3.05 -1.70
C SER A 33 -5.21 -3.93 -2.59
N LEU A 34 -4.18 -4.55 -2.03
CA LEU A 34 -3.31 -5.52 -2.68
C LEU A 34 -3.35 -6.83 -1.91
N TYR A 35 -3.46 -7.92 -2.65
CA TYR A 35 -3.27 -9.25 -2.12
C TYR A 35 -1.79 -9.63 -2.21
N LEU A 36 -1.30 -10.24 -1.15
CA LEU A 36 0.06 -10.74 -0.98
C LEU A 36 -0.03 -12.19 -0.53
N ARG A 37 0.89 -13.00 -1.05
CA ARG A 37 1.13 -14.35 -0.56
C ARG A 37 2.62 -14.49 -0.26
N GLY A 38 2.95 -14.97 0.92
CA GLY A 38 4.32 -15.04 1.45
C GLY A 38 4.31 -15.13 2.96
N ASP A 39 5.47 -15.12 3.60
CA ASP A 39 5.53 -15.11 5.05
C ASP A 39 5.27 -13.71 5.63
N GLN A 40 5.08 -13.66 6.95
CA GLN A 40 4.81 -12.41 7.68
C GLN A 40 5.97 -11.39 7.56
N GLU A 41 7.23 -11.84 7.47
CA GLU A 41 8.39 -10.95 7.32
C GLU A 41 8.40 -10.30 5.94
N GLU A 42 8.17 -11.07 4.88
CA GLU A 42 8.05 -10.58 3.52
C GLU A 42 6.85 -9.62 3.38
N ALA A 43 5.71 -9.97 3.98
CA ALA A 43 4.52 -9.13 3.96
C ALA A 43 4.75 -7.79 4.69
N ALA A 44 5.43 -7.80 5.84
CA ALA A 44 5.79 -6.60 6.58
C ALA A 44 6.83 -5.74 5.83
N ALA A 45 7.84 -6.36 5.23
CA ALA A 45 8.83 -5.66 4.40
C ALA A 45 8.18 -5.01 3.17
N PHE A 46 7.24 -5.72 2.53
CA PHE A 46 6.48 -5.18 1.41
C PHE A 46 5.56 -4.03 1.83
N LEU A 47 4.90 -4.14 2.98
CA LEU A 47 4.07 -3.07 3.54
C LEU A 47 4.86 -1.77 3.68
N GLU A 48 6.06 -1.82 4.25
CA GLU A 48 6.89 -0.64 4.45
C GLU A 48 7.38 -0.06 3.11
N ALA A 49 7.76 -0.92 2.16
CA ALA A 49 8.12 -0.48 0.81
C ALA A 49 6.93 0.18 0.09
N ALA A 50 5.74 -0.39 0.19
CA ALA A 50 4.50 0.15 -0.38
C ALA A 50 4.15 1.50 0.26
N ARG A 51 4.22 1.59 1.59
CA ARG A 51 4.01 2.84 2.35
C ARG A 51 4.93 3.94 1.85
N GLN A 52 6.23 3.68 1.76
CA GLN A 52 7.21 4.67 1.29
C GLN A 52 6.93 5.14 -0.14
N ARG A 53 6.67 4.21 -1.08
CA ARG A 53 6.36 4.59 -2.46
C ARG A 53 5.10 5.44 -2.58
N ILE A 54 4.03 5.05 -1.87
CA ILE A 54 2.76 5.78 -1.91
C ILE A 54 2.94 7.19 -1.30
N VAL A 55 3.66 7.32 -0.18
CA VAL A 55 3.98 8.64 0.41
C VAL A 55 4.76 9.52 -0.57
N VAL A 56 5.75 8.97 -1.26
CA VAL A 56 6.53 9.72 -2.26
C VAL A 56 5.64 10.16 -3.43
N ALA A 57 4.78 9.28 -3.94
CA ALA A 57 3.90 9.59 -5.07
C ALA A 57 2.94 10.76 -4.74
N ILE A 58 2.27 10.69 -3.59
CA ILE A 58 1.25 11.69 -3.20
C ILE A 58 1.82 13.03 -2.73
N THR A 59 3.11 13.09 -2.40
CA THR A 59 3.80 14.34 -2.04
C THR A 59 4.41 15.05 -3.24
N GLY A 60 4.65 14.34 -4.35
CA GLY A 60 5.35 14.86 -5.54
C GLY A 60 4.46 15.59 -6.55
N ASP A 61 3.22 15.16 -6.75
CA ASP A 61 2.27 15.76 -7.70
C ASP A 61 1.05 16.29 -6.93
N GLY A 62 0.71 17.56 -7.12
CA GLY A 62 -0.28 18.30 -6.33
C GLY A 62 -1.65 17.62 -6.09
N PRO A 63 -2.46 18.17 -5.18
CA PRO A 63 -3.59 17.47 -4.52
C PRO A 63 -4.77 17.04 -5.41
N ALA A 64 -4.73 17.27 -6.72
CA ALA A 64 -5.87 17.07 -7.62
C ALA A 64 -6.14 15.60 -7.99
N ASP A 65 -5.15 14.70 -7.90
CA ASP A 65 -5.27 13.31 -8.41
C ASP A 65 -4.67 12.24 -7.48
N VAL A 66 -4.64 12.46 -6.17
CA VAL A 66 -4.12 11.49 -5.18
C VAL A 66 -4.74 10.10 -5.36
N ASP A 67 -6.07 10.03 -5.57
CA ASP A 67 -6.78 8.76 -5.79
C ASP A 67 -6.19 7.98 -6.98
N LYS A 68 -5.94 8.64 -8.12
CA LYS A 68 -5.38 8.01 -9.33
C LYS A 68 -3.91 7.63 -9.14
N GLN A 69 -3.14 8.46 -8.45
CA GLN A 69 -1.74 8.18 -8.16
C GLN A 69 -1.59 6.95 -7.28
N VAL A 70 -2.38 6.86 -6.20
CA VAL A 70 -2.39 5.69 -5.32
C VAL A 70 -2.80 4.45 -6.10
N GLN A 71 -3.85 4.52 -6.93
CA GLN A 71 -4.24 3.39 -7.77
C GLN A 71 -3.13 2.96 -8.74
N ARG A 72 -2.42 3.91 -9.36
CA ARG A 72 -1.29 3.63 -10.23
C ARG A 72 -0.15 2.94 -9.48
N GLU A 73 0.24 3.44 -8.32
CA GLU A 73 1.29 2.82 -7.50
C GLU A 73 0.89 1.42 -7.03
N LEU A 74 -0.38 1.22 -6.64
CA LEU A 74 -0.89 -0.11 -6.30
C LEU A 74 -0.79 -1.08 -7.49
N VAL A 75 -1.16 -0.64 -8.70
CA VAL A 75 -1.03 -1.45 -9.91
C VAL A 75 0.43 -1.79 -10.19
N ASP A 76 1.34 -0.82 -10.06
CA ASP A 76 2.77 -1.04 -10.29
C ASP A 76 3.38 -1.96 -9.22
N LEU A 77 2.98 -1.82 -7.95
CA LEU A 77 3.34 -2.73 -6.86
C LEU A 77 2.84 -4.16 -7.12
N SER A 78 1.58 -4.32 -7.56
CA SER A 78 1.00 -5.62 -7.95
C SER A 78 1.78 -6.29 -9.10
N ARG A 79 2.25 -5.50 -10.06
CA ARG A 79 3.07 -6.02 -11.18
C ARG A 79 4.46 -6.48 -10.71
N ASN A 80 5.07 -5.75 -9.78
CA ASN A 80 6.37 -6.14 -9.21
C ASN A 80 6.27 -7.39 -8.33
N LEU A 81 5.12 -7.63 -7.67
CA LEU A 81 4.85 -8.85 -6.92
C LEU A 81 4.77 -10.10 -7.81
N HIS A 82 4.18 -9.97 -9.00
CA HIS A 82 4.03 -11.07 -9.94
C HIS A 82 5.26 -11.31 -10.83
N GLN A 83 6.29 -10.48 -10.74
CA GLN A 83 7.57 -10.83 -11.35
C GLN A 83 8.24 -11.89 -10.46
N PRO A 84 8.44 -13.13 -10.94
CA PRO A 84 9.29 -14.04 -10.22
C PRO A 84 10.66 -13.37 -10.12
N ARG A 85 11.18 -13.24 -8.89
CA ARG A 85 12.59 -12.97 -8.67
C ARG A 85 13.34 -14.18 -9.26
N GLY A 86 13.70 -14.06 -10.53
CA GLY A 86 14.50 -15.03 -11.28
C GLY A 86 15.95 -15.02 -10.82
#